data_AF-A0A3D3ZGE0-F1
#
_entry.id   AF-A0A3D3ZGE0-F1
#
_cell.length_a   1.000
_cell.length_b   1.000
_cell.length_c   1.000
_cell.angle_alpha   90.00
_cell.angle_beta   90.00
_cell.angle_gamma   90.00
#
_symmetry.space_group_name_H-M   'P 1'
#
loop_
_entity.id
_entity.type
_entity.pdbx_description
1 polymer ?
#
loop_
_entity_poly.entity_id
_entity_poly.type
_entity_poly.pdbx_seq_one_letter_code
_entity_poly.pdbx_strand_id
1 'polypeptide(L)'
;MSAYLQTAGTNPDAALVGTGWLDPTTGTFINGENNKCMPGSLSMDNVVQLVHSKGGMAYFTVTMMTDGAAGAWTSQQQSDYIRRATTNQSYIDNIVHEVERAHYDGVIMDLEAGLASYPNIQQLFATFNQRVWAALKPLHKWYGIALIHKLSDHDDYYNLNAFENWSLLAHVSDFIVIMAVDQSYFTPGPTVSIPWLKQLLAYALQTMPNMLPRI
;
A
#
# COMPACT_ATOMS: atom_id res chain seq x y z
N MET A 1 27.10 -6.00 7.96
CA MET A 1 26.20 -6.93 8.69
C MET A 1 26.00 -6.58 10.17
N SER A 2 26.90 -5.84 10.84
CA SER A 2 26.77 -5.59 12.30
C SER A 2 25.92 -4.37 12.70
N ALA A 3 25.58 -3.46 11.78
CA ALA A 3 24.79 -2.26 12.10
C ALA A 3 23.27 -2.54 12.19
N TYR A 4 22.78 -3.55 11.47
CA TYR A 4 21.35 -3.92 11.47
C TYR A 4 20.93 -4.69 12.74
N LEU A 5 21.89 -5.30 13.45
CA LEU A 5 21.63 -6.06 14.67
C LEU A 5 21.67 -5.21 15.95
N GLN A 6 22.26 -4.01 15.92
CA GLN A 6 22.34 -3.14 17.10
C GLN A 6 21.12 -2.22 17.28
N THR A 7 20.36 -1.94 16.21
CA THR A 7 19.12 -1.16 16.31
C THR A 7 17.88 -2.01 16.56
N ALA A 8 17.95 -3.34 16.39
CA ALA A 8 16.85 -4.27 16.65
C ALA A 8 16.62 -4.60 18.15
N GLY A 9 17.18 -3.80 19.06
CA GLY A 9 16.85 -3.83 20.48
C GLY A 9 15.50 -3.18 20.80
N THR A 10 14.86 -2.52 19.83
CA THR A 10 13.50 -2.02 19.93
C THR A 10 12.54 -3.08 19.41
N ASN A 11 11.61 -3.52 20.26
CA ASN A 11 10.41 -4.24 19.80
C ASN A 11 9.78 -3.37 18.71
N PRO A 12 9.71 -3.81 17.44
CA PRO A 12 9.09 -3.00 16.40
C PRO A 12 7.62 -2.83 16.74
N ASP A 13 7.13 -1.60 16.86
CA ASP A 13 5.69 -1.36 17.09
C ASP A 13 4.85 -1.90 15.92
N ALA A 14 5.40 -1.84 14.70
CA ALA A 14 4.82 -2.40 13.49
C ALA A 14 5.90 -2.82 12.48
N ALA A 15 5.60 -3.83 11.68
CA ALA A 15 6.38 -4.30 10.54
C ALA A 15 5.49 -4.42 9.29
N LEU A 16 6.00 -3.92 8.18
CA LEU A 16 5.43 -4.09 6.84
C LEU A 16 5.96 -5.38 6.25
N VAL A 17 5.06 -6.29 5.88
CA VAL A 17 5.44 -7.62 5.43
C VAL A 17 4.98 -7.78 3.97
N GLY A 18 5.93 -7.54 3.06
CA GLY A 18 5.68 -7.40 1.63
C GLY A 18 5.74 -8.70 0.85
N THR A 19 4.65 -9.46 0.79
CA THR A 19 4.52 -10.62 -0.12
C THR A 19 3.22 -10.71 -0.91
N GLY A 20 2.26 -9.78 -0.74
CA GLY A 20 0.97 -9.82 -1.42
C GLY A 20 1.00 -9.33 -2.86
N TRP A 21 1.87 -9.88 -3.70
CA TRP A 21 1.87 -9.60 -5.13
C TRP A 21 0.59 -10.18 -5.74
N LEU A 22 -0.21 -9.32 -6.36
CA LEU A 22 -1.52 -9.69 -6.86
C LEU A 22 -1.51 -9.88 -8.39
N ASP A 23 -2.15 -10.94 -8.86
CA ASP A 23 -2.53 -11.09 -10.27
C ASP A 23 -3.81 -10.26 -10.54
N PRO A 24 -3.76 -9.19 -11.36
CA PRO A 24 -4.90 -8.34 -11.63
C PRO A 24 -6.07 -9.07 -12.30
N THR A 25 -5.82 -10.19 -12.98
CA THR A 25 -6.82 -10.90 -13.79
C THR A 25 -7.71 -11.80 -12.94
N THR A 26 -7.14 -12.43 -11.91
CA THR A 26 -7.84 -13.36 -11.02
C THR A 26 -8.10 -12.77 -9.63
N GLY A 27 -7.31 -11.77 -9.23
CA GLY A 27 -7.26 -11.26 -7.86
C GLY A 27 -6.58 -12.20 -6.86
N THR A 28 -5.91 -13.25 -7.33
CA THR A 28 -5.15 -14.17 -6.46
C THR A 28 -3.76 -13.64 -6.21
N PHE A 29 -3.20 -13.93 -5.03
CA PHE A 29 -1.80 -13.63 -4.76
C PHE A 29 -0.90 -14.63 -5.47
N ILE A 30 0.06 -14.10 -6.22
CA ILE A 30 1.09 -14.88 -6.88
C ILE A 30 2.27 -15.03 -5.94
N ASN A 31 2.95 -16.17 -6.03
CA ASN A 31 4.33 -16.24 -5.59
C ASN A 31 5.04 -15.12 -6.32
N GLY A 32 5.75 -14.25 -5.59
CA GLY A 32 6.56 -13.21 -6.22
C GLY A 32 7.54 -13.87 -7.18
N GLU A 33 7.16 -14.02 -8.45
CA GLU A 33 8.01 -14.55 -9.49
C GLU A 33 9.16 -13.54 -9.58
N ASN A 34 10.36 -14.02 -9.28
CA ASN A 34 11.63 -13.30 -9.15
C ASN A 34 12.08 -12.85 -7.76
N ASN A 35 11.36 -13.13 -6.66
CA ASN A 35 11.99 -13.01 -5.34
C ASN A 35 12.92 -14.21 -5.10
N LYS A 36 14.14 -14.17 -5.67
CA LYS A 36 15.21 -15.17 -5.45
C LYS A 36 15.61 -15.30 -3.97
N CYS A 37 15.06 -14.47 -3.09
CA CYS A 37 15.35 -14.50 -1.67
C CYS A 37 14.74 -15.72 -0.96
N MET A 38 13.56 -16.23 -1.36
CA MET A 38 13.01 -17.49 -0.82
C MET A 38 12.04 -18.19 -1.79
N PRO A 39 12.46 -19.30 -2.43
CA PRO A 39 11.56 -20.17 -3.18
C PRO A 39 10.46 -20.75 -2.29
N GLY A 40 9.19 -20.57 -2.68
CA GLY A 40 8.04 -21.25 -2.05
C GLY A 40 7.33 -20.50 -0.93
N SER A 41 7.69 -19.25 -0.61
CA SER A 41 6.94 -18.46 0.37
C SER A 41 5.93 -17.52 -0.30
N LEU A 42 4.69 -17.99 -0.49
CA LEU A 42 3.52 -17.09 -0.55
C LEU A 42 3.40 -16.31 0.77
N SER A 43 3.91 -16.93 1.84
CA SER A 43 3.74 -16.46 3.19
C SER A 43 5.06 -16.13 3.88
N MET A 44 5.17 -14.89 4.34
CA MET A 44 6.18 -14.54 5.33
C MET A 44 5.76 -15.00 6.73
N ASP A 45 5.08 -16.16 6.87
CA ASP A 45 4.47 -16.61 8.14
C ASP A 45 5.51 -16.63 9.28
N ASN A 46 6.75 -17.06 9.00
CA ASN A 46 7.84 -17.03 9.97
C ASN A 46 8.24 -15.60 10.39
N VAL A 47 8.14 -14.62 9.49
CA VAL A 47 8.38 -13.20 9.80
C VAL A 47 7.22 -12.64 10.61
N VAL A 48 5.98 -12.98 10.26
CA VAL A 48 4.79 -12.60 11.03
C VAL A 48 4.91 -13.13 12.47
N GLN A 49 5.21 -14.42 12.62
CA GLN A 49 5.45 -15.05 13.93
C GLN A 49 6.63 -14.40 14.67
N LEU A 50 7.71 -14.07 13.98
CA LEU A 50 8.85 -13.38 14.58
C LEU A 50 8.45 -11.99 15.10
N VAL A 51 7.73 -11.20 14.31
CA VAL A 51 7.24 -9.87 14.68
C VAL A 51 6.32 -9.97 15.91
N HIS A 52 5.35 -10.90 15.88
CA HIS A 52 4.48 -11.16 17.03
C HIS A 52 5.25 -11.62 18.27
N SER A 53 6.30 -12.45 18.12
CA SER A 53 7.15 -12.88 19.24
C SER A 53 7.91 -11.73 19.92
N LYS A 54 8.00 -10.58 19.24
CA LYS A 54 8.57 -9.33 19.77
C LYS A 54 7.50 -8.32 20.20
N GLY A 55 6.22 -8.69 20.16
CA GLY A 55 5.10 -7.82 20.51
C GLY A 55 4.74 -6.77 19.44
N GLY A 56 5.27 -6.90 18.22
CA GLY A 56 4.96 -6.00 17.11
C GLY A 56 3.74 -6.42 16.32
N MET A 57 3.19 -5.50 15.52
CA MET A 57 2.12 -5.78 14.56
C MET A 57 2.69 -6.09 13.17
N ALA A 58 2.14 -7.06 12.46
CA ALA A 58 2.51 -7.40 11.09
C ALA A 58 1.38 -7.05 10.12
N TYR A 59 1.69 -6.26 9.10
CA TYR A 59 0.73 -5.84 8.09
C TYR A 59 0.97 -6.55 6.76
N PHE A 60 -0.09 -7.09 6.18
CA PHE A 60 -0.08 -7.67 4.85
C PHE A 60 -0.10 -6.57 3.80
N THR A 61 0.99 -6.41 3.05
CA THR A 61 1.03 -5.43 1.96
C THR A 61 0.50 -6.06 0.66
N VAL A 62 -0.58 -5.48 0.13
CA VAL A 62 -1.19 -5.87 -1.15
C VAL A 62 -0.67 -4.95 -2.24
N THR A 63 0.06 -5.49 -3.21
CA THR A 63 0.73 -4.71 -4.25
C THR A 63 0.64 -5.37 -5.61
N MET A 64 0.98 -4.63 -6.66
CA MET A 64 1.05 -5.10 -8.04
C MET A 64 2.27 -4.50 -8.73
N MET A 65 3.04 -5.33 -9.43
CA MET A 65 4.23 -4.87 -10.14
C MET A 65 3.81 -4.14 -11.41
N THR A 66 3.88 -2.81 -11.41
CA THR A 66 3.52 -1.94 -12.53
C THR A 66 4.70 -1.06 -13.01
N ASP A 67 5.91 -1.39 -12.60
CA ASP A 67 7.15 -0.63 -12.83
C ASP A 67 7.68 -0.63 -14.29
N GLY A 68 6.98 -1.32 -15.19
CA GLY A 68 7.36 -1.45 -16.60
C GLY A 68 8.50 -2.43 -16.87
N ALA A 69 8.97 -3.19 -15.87
CA ALA A 69 9.94 -4.26 -16.07
C ALA A 69 9.36 -5.41 -16.92
N ALA A 70 10.24 -6.27 -17.43
CA ALA A 70 9.82 -7.46 -18.17
C ALA A 70 8.98 -8.38 -17.25
N GLY A 71 7.72 -8.59 -17.59
CA GLY A 71 6.77 -9.36 -16.79
C GLY A 71 5.89 -8.52 -15.84
N ALA A 72 6.11 -7.20 -15.77
CA ALA A 72 5.24 -6.30 -15.02
C ALA A 72 3.83 -6.22 -15.66
N TRP A 73 2.83 -6.01 -14.82
CA TRP A 73 1.48 -5.68 -15.23
C TRP A 73 1.41 -4.24 -15.73
N THR A 74 0.43 -3.95 -16.59
CA THR A 74 0.19 -2.59 -17.08
C THR A 74 -0.70 -1.80 -16.11
N SER A 75 -0.56 -0.47 -16.09
CA SER A 75 -1.49 0.42 -15.38
C SER A 75 -2.96 0.19 -15.75
N GLN A 76 -3.22 -0.17 -17.01
CA GLN A 76 -4.56 -0.55 -17.49
C GLN A 76 -5.08 -1.81 -16.77
N GLN A 77 -4.26 -2.87 -16.66
CA GLN A 77 -4.63 -4.10 -15.97
C GLN A 77 -4.89 -3.86 -14.48
N GLN A 78 -4.10 -3.01 -13.82
CA GLN A 78 -4.34 -2.61 -12.44
C GLN A 78 -5.66 -1.84 -12.30
N SER A 79 -5.92 -0.85 -13.15
CA SER A 79 -7.17 -0.09 -13.11
C SER A 79 -8.39 -0.97 -13.40
N ASP A 80 -8.25 -1.96 -14.29
CA ASP A 80 -9.28 -2.96 -14.53
C ASP A 80 -9.52 -3.88 -13.32
N TYR A 81 -8.46 -4.24 -12.59
CA TYR A 81 -8.57 -4.95 -11.32
C TYR A 81 -9.34 -4.12 -10.30
N ILE A 82 -8.96 -2.85 -10.11
CA ILE A 82 -9.63 -1.91 -9.19
C ILE A 82 -11.13 -1.85 -9.53
N ARG A 83 -11.48 -1.65 -10.81
CA ARG A 83 -12.87 -1.63 -11.26
C ARG A 83 -13.60 -2.94 -10.94
N ARG A 84 -13.02 -4.11 -11.25
CA ARG A 84 -13.65 -5.41 -10.94
C ARG A 84 -13.85 -5.61 -9.45
N ALA A 85 -12.87 -5.23 -8.63
CA ALA A 85 -12.93 -5.35 -7.18
C ALA A 85 -14.00 -4.46 -6.54
N THR A 86 -14.46 -3.40 -7.23
CA THR A 86 -15.61 -2.60 -6.77
C THR A 86 -16.94 -3.34 -6.77
N THR A 87 -17.06 -4.46 -7.52
CA THR A 87 -18.31 -5.23 -7.61
C THR A 87 -18.13 -6.70 -7.22
N ASN A 88 -16.99 -7.31 -7.51
CA ASN A 88 -16.74 -8.72 -7.25
C ASN A 88 -16.17 -8.97 -5.84
N GLN A 89 -16.94 -9.70 -5.02
CA GLN A 89 -16.56 -10.02 -3.64
C GLN A 89 -15.35 -10.95 -3.55
N SER A 90 -15.13 -11.84 -4.53
CA SER A 90 -14.02 -12.81 -4.48
C SER A 90 -12.64 -12.14 -4.41
N TYR A 91 -12.53 -10.91 -4.93
CA TYR A 91 -11.30 -10.11 -4.91
C TYR A 91 -10.97 -9.64 -3.49
N ILE A 92 -12.01 -9.31 -2.70
CA ILE A 92 -11.88 -8.92 -1.30
C ILE A 92 -11.65 -10.16 -0.43
N ASP A 93 -12.36 -11.26 -0.74
CA ASP A 93 -12.25 -12.51 0.02
C ASP A 93 -10.84 -13.08 -0.02
N ASN A 94 -10.12 -12.94 -1.14
CA ASN A 94 -8.72 -13.36 -1.23
C ASN A 94 -7.83 -12.59 -0.24
N ILE A 95 -8.01 -11.26 -0.13
CA ILE A 95 -7.27 -10.42 0.84
C ILE A 95 -7.58 -10.88 2.26
N VAL A 96 -8.86 -11.03 2.59
CA VAL A 96 -9.31 -11.47 3.93
C VAL A 96 -8.76 -12.83 4.28
N HIS A 97 -8.83 -13.78 3.33
CA HIS A 97 -8.32 -15.14 3.52
C HIS A 97 -6.84 -15.12 3.90
N GLU A 98 -6.02 -14.32 3.23
CA GLU A 98 -4.59 -14.25 3.52
C GLU A 98 -4.30 -13.60 4.89
N VAL A 99 -5.07 -12.57 5.26
CA VAL A 99 -5.00 -11.95 6.59
C VAL A 99 -5.27 -12.96 7.70
N GLU A 100 -6.33 -13.76 7.56
CA GLU A 100 -6.69 -14.78 8.55
C GLU A 100 -5.71 -15.95 8.58
N ARG A 101 -5.30 -16.44 7.39
CA ARG A 101 -4.42 -17.60 7.23
C ARG A 101 -3.06 -17.40 7.89
N ALA A 102 -2.46 -16.21 7.71
CA ALA A 102 -1.15 -15.87 8.23
C ALA A 102 -1.19 -15.11 9.57
N HIS A 103 -2.38 -14.82 10.07
CA HIS A 103 -2.61 -14.03 11.28
C HIS A 103 -2.08 -12.59 11.24
N TYR A 104 -2.09 -11.92 10.08
CA TYR A 104 -1.73 -10.50 10.01
C TYR A 104 -2.63 -9.63 10.91
N ASP A 105 -2.10 -8.52 11.43
CA ASP A 105 -2.82 -7.55 12.26
C ASP A 105 -3.62 -6.54 11.42
N GLY A 106 -3.30 -6.46 10.13
CA GLY A 106 -3.96 -5.58 9.20
C GLY A 106 -3.45 -5.74 7.77
N VAL A 107 -3.95 -4.85 6.91
CA VAL A 107 -3.58 -4.77 5.50
C VAL A 107 -3.08 -3.36 5.21
N ILE A 108 -2.08 -3.25 4.34
CA ILE A 108 -1.71 -2.00 3.69
C ILE A 108 -1.90 -2.18 2.19
N MET A 109 -2.79 -1.39 1.61
CA MET A 109 -3.00 -1.36 0.17
C MET A 109 -1.92 -0.49 -0.48
N ASP A 110 -1.09 -1.09 -1.33
CA ASP A 110 0.08 -0.50 -1.96
C ASP A 110 0.02 -0.74 -3.47
N LEU A 111 -1.05 -0.21 -4.09
CA LEU A 111 -1.22 -0.23 -5.53
C LEU A 111 -0.70 1.10 -6.08
N GLU A 112 0.33 1.05 -6.92
CA GLU A 112 0.98 2.22 -7.51
C GLU A 112 0.75 2.31 -9.02
N ALA A 113 0.87 3.51 -9.59
CA ALA A 113 0.84 3.72 -11.05
C ALA A 113 -0.45 3.25 -11.75
N GLY A 114 -1.62 3.53 -11.18
CA GLY A 114 -2.91 3.33 -11.85
C GLY A 114 -3.07 4.24 -13.08
N LEU A 115 -3.84 3.82 -14.09
CA LEU A 115 -4.01 4.59 -15.32
C LEU A 115 -4.80 5.88 -15.08
N ALA A 116 -4.12 7.04 -15.15
CA ALA A 116 -4.70 8.36 -14.91
C ALA A 116 -5.92 8.69 -15.79
N SER A 117 -5.93 8.20 -17.04
CA SER A 117 -7.02 8.43 -18.00
C SER A 117 -8.20 7.46 -17.85
N TYR A 118 -8.14 6.51 -16.90
CA TYR A 118 -9.19 5.53 -16.71
C TYR A 118 -10.47 6.18 -16.15
N PRO A 119 -11.66 5.92 -16.74
CA PRO A 119 -12.88 6.59 -16.34
C PRO A 119 -13.22 6.43 -14.85
N ASN A 120 -13.40 7.55 -14.14
CA ASN A 120 -13.77 7.59 -12.72
C ASN A 120 -12.81 6.84 -11.78
N ILE A 121 -11.54 6.69 -12.16
CA ILE A 121 -10.60 5.83 -11.44
C ILE A 121 -10.43 6.20 -9.96
N GLN A 122 -10.44 7.49 -9.62
CA GLN A 122 -10.38 7.95 -8.22
C GLN A 122 -11.54 7.41 -7.37
N GLN A 123 -12.76 7.46 -7.90
CA GLN A 123 -13.94 6.96 -7.19
C GLN A 123 -13.95 5.43 -7.14
N LEU A 124 -13.52 4.76 -8.21
CA LEU A 124 -13.40 3.30 -8.24
C LEU A 124 -12.38 2.83 -7.19
N PHE A 125 -11.23 3.50 -7.09
CA PHE A 125 -10.22 3.17 -6.11
C PHE A 125 -10.72 3.42 -4.67
N ALA A 126 -11.36 4.55 -4.40
CA ALA A 126 -11.98 4.80 -3.09
C ALA A 126 -13.03 3.74 -2.72
N THR A 127 -13.91 3.37 -3.65
CA THR A 127 -14.92 2.31 -3.44
C THR A 127 -14.28 0.95 -3.17
N PHE A 128 -13.23 0.59 -3.90
CA PHE A 128 -12.48 -0.65 -3.65
C PHE A 128 -11.88 -0.65 -2.23
N ASN A 129 -11.17 0.41 -1.84
CA ASN A 129 -10.58 0.52 -0.50
C ASN A 129 -11.66 0.51 0.59
N GLN A 130 -12.82 1.15 0.38
CA GLN A 130 -13.96 1.09 1.29
C GLN A 130 -14.45 -0.33 1.53
N ARG A 131 -14.50 -1.16 0.47
CA ARG A 131 -14.92 -2.55 0.57
C ARG A 131 -13.92 -3.39 1.36
N VAL A 132 -12.62 -3.20 1.12
CA VAL A 132 -11.56 -3.89 1.90
C VAL A 132 -11.65 -3.49 3.36
N TRP A 133 -11.72 -2.19 3.65
CA TRP A 133 -11.84 -1.68 5.03
C TRP A 133 -13.06 -2.26 5.74
N ALA A 134 -14.22 -2.26 5.09
CA ALA A 134 -15.46 -2.80 5.65
C ALA A 134 -15.36 -4.30 5.96
N ALA A 135 -14.66 -5.07 5.13
CA ALA A 135 -14.45 -6.50 5.34
C ALA A 135 -13.47 -6.81 6.49
N LEU A 136 -12.50 -5.93 6.76
CA LEU A 136 -11.52 -6.10 7.84
C LEU A 136 -12.04 -5.68 9.22
N LYS A 137 -12.99 -4.74 9.29
CA LYS A 137 -13.61 -4.29 10.55
C LYS A 137 -14.16 -5.40 11.46
N PRO A 138 -15.00 -6.34 10.99
CA PRO A 138 -15.52 -7.41 11.85
C PRO A 138 -14.43 -8.37 12.35
N LEU A 139 -13.26 -8.39 11.71
CA LEU A 139 -12.10 -9.18 12.12
C LEU A 139 -11.19 -8.43 13.10
N HIS A 140 -11.54 -7.20 13.47
CA HIS A 140 -10.72 -6.31 14.30
C HIS A 140 -9.31 -6.10 13.72
N LYS A 141 -9.20 -6.02 12.39
CA LYS A 141 -7.95 -5.80 11.66
C LYS A 141 -7.85 -4.36 11.19
N TRP A 142 -6.64 -3.82 11.25
CA TRP A 142 -6.35 -2.47 10.79
C TRP A 142 -6.25 -2.40 9.27
N TYR A 143 -6.62 -1.27 8.69
CA TYR A 143 -6.48 -1.04 7.26
C TYR A 143 -5.76 0.28 6.97
N GLY A 144 -4.65 0.18 6.24
CA GLY A 144 -3.89 1.32 5.75
C GLY A 144 -3.84 1.37 4.23
N ILE A 145 -3.51 2.54 3.71
CA ILE A 145 -3.26 2.77 2.28
C ILE A 145 -1.91 3.46 2.16
N ALA A 146 -1.01 2.89 1.35
CA ALA A 146 0.20 3.56 0.92
C ALA A 146 -0.15 4.50 -0.23
N LEU A 147 0.31 5.75 -0.16
CA LEU A 147 0.06 6.78 -1.16
C LEU A 147 1.38 7.32 -1.69
N ILE A 148 1.48 7.45 -3.00
CA ILE A 148 2.57 8.19 -3.64
C ILE A 148 2.51 9.63 -3.16
N HIS A 149 3.65 10.21 -2.80
CA HIS A 149 3.72 11.58 -2.32
C HIS A 149 3.05 12.55 -3.30
N LYS A 150 2.39 13.56 -2.74
CA LYS A 150 1.76 14.65 -3.49
C LYS A 150 2.05 16.00 -2.86
N LEU A 151 2.33 16.99 -3.69
CA LEU A 151 2.36 18.39 -3.28
C LEU A 151 1.09 19.15 -3.66
N SER A 152 0.30 18.61 -4.58
CA SER A 152 -1.00 19.11 -5.00
C SER A 152 -1.80 18.01 -5.71
N ASP A 153 -3.05 18.28 -6.10
CA ASP A 153 -3.83 17.36 -6.92
C ASP A 153 -3.20 17.10 -8.31
N HIS A 154 -2.28 17.97 -8.76
CA HIS A 154 -1.63 17.88 -10.07
C HIS A 154 -0.18 18.36 -10.00
N ASP A 155 0.71 17.48 -9.52
CA ASP A 155 2.15 17.72 -9.44
C ASP A 155 2.95 16.94 -10.49
N ASP A 156 4.28 16.98 -10.40
CA ASP A 156 5.17 16.33 -11.37
C ASP A 156 5.01 14.80 -11.43
N TYR A 157 4.39 14.19 -10.40
CA TYR A 157 4.12 12.75 -10.32
C TYR A 157 2.67 12.41 -10.68
N TYR A 158 1.90 13.37 -11.22
CA TYR A 158 0.48 13.18 -11.52
C TYR A 158 0.17 11.93 -12.33
N ASN A 159 0.98 11.61 -13.35
CA ASN A 159 0.74 10.41 -14.17
C ASN A 159 0.80 9.09 -13.38
N LEU A 160 1.52 9.05 -12.25
CA LEU A 160 1.63 7.88 -11.39
C LEU A 160 0.58 7.90 -10.27
N ASN A 161 0.25 9.07 -9.75
CA ASN A 161 -0.57 9.23 -8.54
C ASN A 161 -1.99 9.78 -8.81
N ALA A 162 -2.38 10.03 -10.07
CA ALA A 162 -3.66 10.65 -10.44
C ALA A 162 -4.90 9.90 -9.93
N PHE A 163 -4.79 8.58 -9.78
CA PHE A 163 -5.87 7.75 -9.28
C PHE A 163 -6.07 7.86 -7.75
N GLU A 164 -5.10 8.43 -7.03
CA GLU A 164 -5.14 8.58 -5.57
C GLU A 164 -5.81 9.90 -5.17
N ASN A 165 -7.11 9.87 -4.88
CA ASN A 165 -7.78 11.02 -4.27
C ASN A 165 -7.63 10.97 -2.75
N TRP A 166 -6.65 11.71 -2.22
CA TRP A 166 -6.29 11.68 -0.79
C TRP A 166 -7.48 11.98 0.13
N SER A 167 -8.33 12.95 -0.23
CA SER A 167 -9.52 13.29 0.58
C SER A 167 -10.54 12.15 0.65
N LEU A 168 -10.79 11.45 -0.46
CA LEU A 168 -11.67 10.28 -0.45
C LEU A 168 -11.05 9.11 0.33
N LEU A 169 -9.75 8.86 0.12
CA LEU A 169 -9.05 7.70 0.69
C LEU A 169 -8.89 7.79 2.22
N ALA A 170 -8.77 9.01 2.76
CA ALA A 170 -8.78 9.26 4.20
C ALA A 170 -10.08 8.85 4.90
N HIS A 171 -11.20 8.74 4.19
CA HIS A 171 -12.48 8.32 4.78
C HIS A 171 -12.72 6.81 4.74
N VAL A 172 -11.81 6.05 4.13
CA VAL A 172 -11.97 4.61 3.87
C VAL A 172 -10.77 3.80 4.35
N SER A 173 -10.03 4.31 5.33
CA SER A 173 -8.87 3.70 5.96
C SER A 173 -8.76 4.11 7.42
N ASP A 174 -8.02 3.32 8.21
CA ASP A 174 -7.70 3.66 9.60
C ASP A 174 -6.42 4.50 9.70
N PHE A 175 -5.48 4.34 8.76
CA PHE A 175 -4.27 5.13 8.66
C PHE A 175 -3.78 5.25 7.21
N ILE A 176 -2.92 6.23 6.95
CA ILE A 176 -2.28 6.44 5.65
C ILE A 176 -0.77 6.36 5.81
N VAL A 177 -0.09 5.70 4.88
CA VAL A 177 1.36 5.69 4.75
C VAL A 177 1.74 6.55 3.55
N ILE A 178 2.16 7.79 3.78
CA ILE A 178 2.64 8.65 2.70
C ILE A 178 4.08 8.25 2.35
N MET A 179 4.33 7.86 1.11
CA MET A 179 5.66 7.54 0.59
C MET A 179 6.47 8.81 0.37
N ALA A 180 6.92 9.42 1.46
CA ALA A 180 7.71 10.64 1.51
C ALA A 180 9.18 10.41 1.10
N VAL A 181 9.36 9.79 -0.05
CA VAL A 181 10.63 9.42 -0.69
C VAL A 181 10.66 9.94 -2.13
N ASP A 182 11.77 9.74 -2.85
CA ASP A 182 11.84 9.95 -4.29
C ASP A 182 11.55 11.36 -4.79
N GLN A 183 11.82 12.40 -3.98
CA GLN A 183 11.64 13.81 -4.40
C GLN A 183 12.33 14.10 -5.75
N SER A 184 13.54 13.57 -5.95
CA SER A 184 14.32 13.74 -7.18
C SER A 184 14.60 12.40 -7.85
N TYR A 185 13.55 11.66 -8.21
CA TYR A 185 13.68 10.36 -8.87
C TYR A 185 14.20 10.47 -10.32
N PHE A 186 13.65 11.39 -11.11
CA PHE A 186 13.97 11.54 -12.53
C PHE A 186 15.14 12.49 -12.82
N THR A 187 15.62 13.23 -11.82
CA THR A 187 16.67 14.24 -11.97
C THR A 187 17.63 14.20 -10.79
N PRO A 188 18.90 14.61 -10.95
CA PRO A 188 19.82 14.70 -9.81
C PRO A 188 19.31 15.69 -8.76
N GLY A 189 19.21 15.25 -7.51
CA GLY A 189 18.73 16.07 -6.40
C GLY A 189 18.61 15.29 -5.09
N PRO A 190 18.07 15.92 -4.03
CA PRO A 190 17.86 15.24 -2.77
C PRO A 190 16.78 14.15 -2.90
N THR A 191 17.00 12.98 -2.31
CA THR A 191 15.95 11.96 -2.16
C THR A 191 14.79 12.47 -1.32
N VAL A 192 15.10 13.23 -0.26
CA VAL A 192 14.15 13.92 0.61
C VAL A 192 14.79 15.20 1.12
N SER A 193 14.07 16.32 1.10
CA SER A 193 14.50 17.58 1.70
C SER A 193 13.46 18.12 2.68
N ILE A 194 13.92 18.81 3.72
CA ILE A 194 13.03 19.43 4.71
C ILE A 194 12.04 20.43 4.08
N PRO A 195 12.42 21.31 3.14
CA PRO A 195 11.47 22.20 2.49
C PRO A 195 10.36 21.47 1.73
N TRP A 196 10.69 20.35 1.08
CA TRP A 196 9.72 19.52 0.37
C TRP A 196 8.78 18.78 1.32
N LEU A 197 9.31 18.19 2.40
CA LEU A 197 8.50 17.56 3.45
C LEU A 197 7.49 18.52 4.07
N LYS A 198 7.86 19.80 4.23
CA LYS A 198 6.91 20.82 4.72
C LYS A 198 5.76 21.06 3.75
N GLN A 199 6.00 21.03 2.44
CA GLN A 199 4.96 21.17 1.43
C GLN A 199 4.06 19.93 1.38
N LEU A 200 4.66 18.73 1.40
CA LEU A 200 3.95 17.46 1.49
C LEU A 200 3.03 17.43 2.72
N LEU A 201 3.53 17.83 3.89
CA LEU A 201 2.73 17.90 5.11
C LEU A 201 1.61 18.94 5.02
N ALA A 202 1.87 20.11 4.43
CA ALA A 202 0.84 21.13 4.24
C ALA A 202 -0.31 20.62 3.36
N TYR A 203 0.01 19.90 2.28
CA TYR A 203 -1.00 19.30 1.40
C TYR A 203 -1.74 18.13 2.08
N ALA A 204 -1.04 17.30 2.86
CA ALA A 204 -1.68 16.26 3.68
C ALA A 204 -2.66 16.85 4.70
N LEU A 205 -2.27 17.93 5.39
CA LEU A 205 -3.13 18.66 6.33
C LEU A 205 -4.38 19.24 5.65
N GLN A 206 -4.23 19.73 4.42
CA GLN A 206 -5.33 20.29 3.64
C GLN A 206 -6.34 19.22 3.21
N THR A 207 -5.87 18.05 2.80
CA THR A 207 -6.69 17.02 2.15
C THR A 207 -7.20 15.95 3.11
N MET A 208 -6.45 15.66 4.17
CA MET A 208 -6.72 14.58 5.12
C MET A 208 -6.60 15.07 6.59
N PRO A 209 -7.23 16.19 6.99
CA PRO A 209 -7.01 16.81 8.30
C PRO A 209 -7.34 15.89 9.48
N ASN A 210 -8.23 14.90 9.28
CA ASN A 210 -8.67 13.99 10.34
C ASN A 210 -7.76 12.76 10.54
N MET A 211 -6.82 12.51 9.61
CA MET A 211 -5.91 11.36 9.68
C MET A 211 -4.64 11.64 10.49
N LEU A 212 -4.42 12.90 10.85
CA LEU A 212 -3.28 13.27 11.66
C LEU A 212 -3.59 13.07 13.15
N PRO A 213 -2.61 12.60 13.94
CA PRO A 213 -2.77 12.54 15.38
C PRO A 213 -3.18 13.93 15.88
N ARG A 214 -4.26 14.00 16.67
CA ARG A 214 -4.58 15.22 17.40
C ARG A 214 -3.51 15.39 18.47
N ILE A 215 -2.53 16.25 18.21
CA ILE A 215 -1.52 16.69 19.18
C ILE A 215 -2.16 17.68 20.14
#